data_AF-A0A1V5H317-F1
#
_entry.id   AF-A0A1V5H317-F1
#
_cell.length_a   1.000
_cell.length_b   1.000
_cell.length_c   1.000
_cell.angle_alpha   90.00
_cell.angle_beta   90.00
_cell.angle_gamma   90.00
#
_symmetry.space_group_name_H-M   'P 1'
#
loop_
_entity.id
_entity.type
_entity.pdbx_description
1 polymer ?
#
loop_
_entity_poly.entity_id
_entity_poly.type
_entity_poly.pdbx_seq_one_letter_code
_entity_poly.pdbx_strand_id
1 'polypeptide(L)'
;MFLAREWGVFDTYGEGTCNLVYVDDLVRVVFDALDRQDAWGKAFNINGPELITWNEYFTRLNSLMGLPPLRIIKPGRAGASTFAMAPVRALGGYVKKHFFRPVKLIAEHVAIADSLVRSLEHRAKITPSPDELKLFARKVVYSDARARSTLSRCPDTRIDDGMSATLEWIKYLGLGNGARS
;
A
#
# COMPACT_ATOMS: atom_id res chain seq x y z
N MET A 1 15.28 4.53 9.64
CA MET A 1 14.36 5.54 9.04
C MET A 1 13.68 4.92 7.83
N PHE A 2 12.53 4.27 8.00
CA PHE A 2 12.03 3.29 7.02
C PHE A 2 11.10 3.85 5.92
N LEU A 3 10.75 5.14 5.93
CA LEU A 3 9.74 5.70 5.01
C LEU A 3 9.98 7.15 4.56
N ALA A 4 10.77 7.94 5.30
CA ALA A 4 10.92 9.35 5.01
C ALA A 4 11.65 9.58 3.68
N ARG A 5 10.99 10.26 2.73
CA ARG A 5 11.46 10.68 1.39
C ARG A 5 11.55 9.59 0.31
N GLU A 6 11.21 8.35 0.63
CA GLU A 6 11.27 7.24 -0.34
C GLU A 6 9.98 7.08 -1.14
N TRP A 7 8.85 7.38 -0.53
CA TRP A 7 7.53 7.46 -1.16
C TRP A 7 7.16 8.90 -1.55
N GLY A 8 6.14 9.04 -2.40
CA GLY A 8 5.74 10.34 -2.95
C GLY A 8 4.27 10.37 -3.39
N VAL A 9 3.83 11.56 -3.75
CA VAL A 9 2.54 11.82 -4.43
C VAL A 9 2.76 11.60 -5.92
N PHE A 10 1.95 10.77 -6.58
CA PHE A 10 2.18 10.33 -7.97
C PHE A 10 1.51 11.21 -9.01
N ASP A 11 1.35 12.51 -8.72
CA ASP A 11 0.70 13.48 -9.63
C ASP A 11 -0.62 12.89 -10.18
N THR A 12 -0.91 13.03 -11.47
CA THR A 12 -2.11 12.47 -12.11
C THR A 12 -2.29 10.95 -11.94
N TYR A 13 -1.23 10.17 -11.69
CA TYR A 13 -1.38 8.73 -11.42
C TYR A 13 -1.97 8.45 -10.05
N GLY A 14 -1.92 9.37 -9.09
CA GLY A 14 -2.51 9.18 -7.76
C GLY A 14 -3.92 9.76 -7.60
N GLU A 15 -4.49 10.32 -8.68
CA GLU A 15 -5.82 10.96 -8.70
C GLU A 15 -6.97 9.97 -8.94
N GLY A 16 -6.70 8.67 -9.00
CA GLY A 16 -7.74 7.65 -9.02
C GLY A 16 -8.34 7.44 -7.63
N THR A 17 -9.50 6.77 -7.62
CA THR A 17 -10.30 6.54 -6.41
C THR A 17 -9.66 5.46 -5.54
N CYS A 18 -9.40 5.80 -4.28
CA CYS A 18 -8.93 4.88 -3.26
C CYS A 18 -10.14 4.39 -2.45
N ASN A 19 -10.73 3.26 -2.88
CA ASN A 19 -11.90 2.65 -2.24
C ASN A 19 -11.47 1.90 -0.97
N LEU A 20 -11.16 2.65 0.10
CA LEU A 20 -10.69 2.09 1.37
C LEU A 20 -11.85 1.63 2.23
N VAL A 21 -11.59 0.61 3.05
CA VAL A 21 -12.44 0.17 4.15
C VAL A 21 -11.54 -0.16 5.34
N TYR A 22 -11.93 0.24 6.54
CA TYR A 22 -11.22 -0.17 7.74
C TYR A 22 -11.46 -1.65 8.02
N VAL A 23 -10.40 -2.39 8.37
CA VAL A 23 -10.47 -3.86 8.44
C VAL A 23 -11.42 -4.34 9.54
N ASP A 24 -11.48 -3.66 10.68
CA ASP A 24 -12.40 -4.04 11.75
C ASP A 24 -13.86 -3.91 11.32
N ASP A 25 -14.19 -2.86 10.57
CA ASP A 25 -15.53 -2.69 10.01
C ASP A 25 -15.84 -3.77 8.98
N LEU A 26 -14.89 -4.10 8.11
CA LEU A 26 -15.04 -5.20 7.16
C LEU A 26 -15.31 -6.53 7.89
N VAL A 27 -14.57 -6.82 8.96
CA VAL A 27 -14.77 -8.03 9.77
C VAL A 27 -16.15 -8.04 10.43
N ARG A 28 -16.60 -6.90 10.99
CA ARG A 28 -17.96 -6.77 11.55
C ARG A 28 -19.04 -7.00 10.50
N VAL A 29 -18.83 -6.52 9.28
CA VAL A 29 -19.73 -6.75 8.13
C VAL A 29 -19.74 -8.22 7.73
N VAL A 30 -18.59 -8.90 7.75
CA VAL A 30 -18.52 -10.36 7.48
C VAL A 30 -19.33 -11.13 8.53
N PHE A 31 -19.18 -10.81 9.82
CA PHE A 31 -19.98 -11.45 10.88
C PHE A 31 -21.48 -11.20 10.69
N ASP A 32 -21.87 -9.95 10.40
CA ASP A 32 -23.27 -9.62 10.12
C ASP A 32 -23.83 -10.42 8.93
N ALA A 33 -23.04 -10.61 7.87
CA ALA A 33 -23.46 -11.40 6.72
C ALA A 33 -23.66 -12.90 7.02
N LEU A 34 -22.94 -13.47 8.00
CA LEU A 34 -23.11 -14.88 8.38
C LEU A 34 -24.48 -15.15 9.01
N ASP A 35 -24.98 -14.21 9.81
CA ASP A 35 -26.25 -14.33 10.53
C ASP A 35 -27.48 -14.01 9.66
N ARG A 36 -27.24 -13.66 8.38
CA ARG A 36 -28.25 -13.11 7.48
C ARG A 36 -28.55 -14.04 6.31
N GLN A 37 -29.69 -14.70 6.36
CA GLN A 37 -30.16 -15.57 5.28
C GLN A 37 -30.31 -14.83 3.95
N ASP A 38 -30.71 -13.56 3.99
CA ASP A 38 -30.80 -12.72 2.80
C ASP A 38 -29.43 -12.36 2.22
N ALA A 39 -28.32 -12.59 2.93
CA ALA A 39 -26.96 -12.40 2.42
C ALA A 39 -26.40 -13.64 1.71
N TRP A 40 -27.00 -14.82 1.90
CA TRP A 40 -26.46 -16.07 1.40
C TRP A 40 -26.39 -16.11 -0.13
N GLY A 41 -25.25 -16.57 -0.66
CA GLY A 41 -24.99 -16.65 -2.10
C GLY A 41 -24.79 -15.30 -2.81
N LYS A 42 -24.80 -14.18 -2.08
CA LYS A 42 -24.57 -12.85 -2.66
C LYS A 42 -23.11 -12.43 -2.58
N ALA A 43 -22.70 -11.62 -3.56
CA ALA A 43 -21.45 -10.87 -3.52
C ALA A 43 -21.73 -9.40 -3.20
N PHE A 44 -20.87 -8.80 -2.39
CA PHE A 44 -20.97 -7.42 -1.93
C PHE A 44 -19.65 -6.68 -2.16
N ASN A 45 -19.72 -5.43 -2.63
CA ASN A 45 -18.62 -4.50 -2.44
C ASN A 45 -18.86 -3.76 -1.14
N ILE A 46 -17.81 -3.57 -0.35
CA ILE A 46 -17.85 -2.87 0.94
C ILE A 46 -16.86 -1.71 0.84
N ASN A 47 -17.32 -0.50 1.12
CA ASN A 47 -16.46 0.69 1.17
C ASN A 47 -16.64 1.40 2.51
N GLY A 48 -15.59 2.10 2.93
CA GLY A 48 -15.64 3.08 4.00
C GLY A 48 -16.53 4.29 3.66
N PRO A 49 -16.75 5.17 4.64
CA PRO A 49 -17.64 6.33 4.49
C PRO A 49 -17.04 7.46 3.62
N GLU A 50 -15.73 7.45 3.37
CA GLU A 50 -15.02 8.50 2.66
C GLU A 50 -14.48 8.00 1.31
N LEU A 51 -14.75 8.77 0.25
CA LEU A 51 -14.14 8.58 -1.07
C LEU A 51 -13.00 9.59 -1.21
N ILE A 52 -11.77 9.07 -1.25
CA ILE A 52 -10.56 9.87 -1.38
C ILE A 52 -9.71 9.39 -2.56
N THR A 53 -8.71 10.16 -2.96
CA THR A 53 -7.71 9.74 -3.93
C THR A 53 -6.53 9.02 -3.26
N TRP A 54 -5.73 8.30 -4.04
CA TRP A 54 -4.49 7.70 -3.52
C TRP A 54 -3.50 8.76 -3.03
N ASN A 55 -3.41 9.91 -3.70
CA ASN A 55 -2.59 11.04 -3.27
C ASN A 55 -3.03 11.59 -1.91
N GLU A 56 -4.35 11.70 -1.68
CA GLU A 56 -4.90 12.10 -0.39
C GLU A 56 -4.55 11.09 0.71
N TYR A 57 -4.71 9.78 0.44
CA TYR A 57 -4.34 8.72 1.39
C TYR A 57 -2.87 8.83 1.81
N PHE A 58 -1.94 8.88 0.84
CA PHE A 58 -0.51 8.96 1.14
C PHE A 58 -0.16 10.23 1.91
N THR A 59 -0.77 11.36 1.56
CA THR A 59 -0.54 12.65 2.23
C THR A 59 -1.02 12.64 3.68
N ARG A 60 -2.23 12.11 3.93
CA ARG A 60 -2.79 12.03 5.28
C ARG A 60 -2.00 11.05 6.16
N LEU A 61 -1.67 9.86 5.65
CA LEU A 61 -0.84 8.90 6.37
C LEU A 61 0.55 9.47 6.71
N ASN A 62 1.20 10.15 5.76
CA ASN A 62 2.50 10.78 5.99
C ASN A 62 2.43 11.87 7.07
N SER A 63 1.37 12.67 7.05
CA SER A 63 1.12 13.72 8.05
C SER A 63 0.87 13.14 9.44
N LEU A 64 0.08 12.07 9.57
CA LEU A 64 -0.16 11.37 10.84
C LEU A 64 1.11 10.74 11.42
N MET A 65 2.04 10.32 10.57
CA MET A 65 3.37 9.84 11.00
C MET A 65 4.32 10.97 11.41
N GLY A 66 3.93 12.24 11.26
CA GLY A 66 4.78 13.40 11.56
C GLY A 66 5.98 13.54 10.63
N LEU A 67 5.90 13.01 9.41
CA LEU A 67 6.99 13.04 8.44
C LEU A 67 6.96 14.33 7.59
N PRO A 68 8.12 14.75 7.03
CA PRO A 68 8.17 15.87 6.09
C PRO A 68 7.23 15.66 4.89
N PRO A 69 6.74 16.73 4.24
CA PRO A 69 5.87 16.62 3.08
C PRO A 69 6.42 15.70 1.99
N LEU A 70 5.54 14.90 1.38
CA LEU A 70 5.89 13.98 0.32
C LEU A 70 6.37 14.72 -0.93
N ARG A 71 7.34 14.13 -1.63
CA ARG A 71 7.79 14.61 -2.94
C ARG A 71 6.73 14.34 -4.00
N ILE A 72 6.60 15.23 -4.98
CA ILE A 72 5.75 15.03 -6.15
C ILE A 72 6.56 14.27 -7.22
N ILE A 73 6.04 13.12 -7.64
CA ILE A 73 6.65 12.28 -8.68
C ILE A 73 5.84 12.45 -9.97
N LYS A 74 6.43 13.17 -10.93
CA LYS A 74 5.79 13.48 -12.21
C LYS A 74 5.58 12.23 -13.08
N PRO A 75 4.53 12.18 -13.92
CA PRO A 75 4.15 10.98 -14.67
C PRO A 75 5.26 10.39 -15.55
N GLY A 76 5.96 11.22 -16.32
CA GLY A 76 7.05 10.75 -17.20
C GLY A 76 8.23 10.14 -16.45
N ARG A 77 8.51 10.62 -15.22
CA ARG A 77 9.57 10.07 -14.36
C ARG A 77 9.10 8.82 -13.61
N ALA A 78 7.84 8.81 -13.14
CA ALA A 78 7.22 7.65 -12.52
C ALA A 78 7.26 6.45 -13.47
N GLY A 79 6.72 6.61 -14.67
CA GLY A 79 6.72 5.57 -15.71
C GLY A 79 8.14 5.07 -16.02
N ALA A 80 9.07 5.98 -16.36
CA ALA A 80 10.44 5.61 -16.71
C ALA A 80 11.15 4.82 -15.60
N SER A 81 11.04 5.27 -14.34
CA SER A 81 11.65 4.58 -13.19
C SER A 81 11.00 3.21 -12.94
N THR A 82 9.68 3.12 -13.05
CA THR A 82 8.92 1.90 -12.85
C THR A 82 9.24 0.83 -13.89
N PHE A 83 9.35 1.21 -15.17
CA PHE A 83 9.75 0.31 -16.26
C PHE A 83 11.20 -0.13 -16.14
N ALA A 84 12.12 0.78 -15.79
CA ALA A 84 13.52 0.43 -15.56
C ALA A 84 13.70 -0.61 -14.44
N MET A 85 12.83 -0.61 -13.42
CA MET A 85 12.88 -1.56 -12.31
C MET A 85 12.16 -2.89 -12.59
N ALA A 86 11.44 -3.03 -13.70
CA ALA A 86 10.71 -4.27 -14.02
C ALA A 86 11.63 -5.51 -14.15
N PRO A 87 12.79 -5.45 -14.83
CA PRO A 87 13.73 -6.57 -14.90
C PRO A 87 14.30 -6.94 -13.51
N VAL A 88 14.57 -5.95 -12.66
CA VAL A 88 15.08 -6.18 -11.29
C VAL A 88 14.05 -6.93 -10.43
N ARG A 89 12.75 -6.60 -10.56
CA ARG A 89 11.68 -7.33 -9.84
C ARG A 89 11.52 -8.77 -10.33
N ALA A 90 11.57 -8.99 -11.65
CA ALA A 90 11.49 -10.33 -12.25
C ALA A 90 12.69 -11.20 -11.87
N LEU A 91 13.90 -10.65 -11.98
CA LEU A 91 15.14 -11.32 -11.59
C LEU A 91 15.22 -11.51 -10.08
N GLY A 92 14.74 -10.60 -9.24
CA GLY A 92 14.69 -10.80 -7.79
C GLY A 92 13.90 -12.04 -7.38
N GLY A 93 12.76 -12.32 -8.02
CA GLY A 93 12.00 -13.55 -7.80
C GLY A 93 12.72 -14.83 -8.29
N TYR A 94 13.41 -14.74 -9.43
CA TYR A 94 14.12 -15.85 -10.05
C TYR A 94 15.48 -16.17 -9.39
N VAL A 95 16.29 -15.14 -9.12
CA VAL A 95 17.58 -15.21 -8.43
C VAL A 95 17.42 -15.69 -7.00
N LYS A 96 16.39 -15.22 -6.28
CA LYS A 96 16.11 -15.69 -4.91
C LYS A 96 15.71 -17.16 -4.86
N LYS A 97 15.07 -17.67 -5.92
CA LYS A 97 14.60 -19.05 -6.01
C LYS A 97 15.66 -20.03 -6.52
N HIS A 98 16.56 -19.61 -7.42
CA HIS A 98 17.48 -20.52 -8.12
C HIS A 98 18.99 -20.18 -8.03
N PHE A 99 19.36 -18.96 -7.64
CA PHE A 99 20.78 -18.49 -7.66
C PHE A 99 21.25 -17.86 -6.33
N PHE A 100 20.51 -18.06 -5.23
CA PHE A 100 20.81 -17.40 -3.95
C PHE A 100 22.19 -17.75 -3.38
N ARG A 101 22.74 -18.95 -3.66
CA ARG A 101 24.09 -19.33 -3.23
C ARG A 101 25.22 -18.60 -3.98
N PRO A 102 25.31 -18.64 -5.32
CA PRO A 102 26.40 -17.98 -6.05
C PRO A 102 26.39 -16.45 -5.96
N VAL A 103 25.22 -15.80 -5.93
CA VAL A 103 25.15 -14.33 -5.74
C VAL A 103 25.61 -13.93 -4.35
N LYS A 104 25.22 -14.68 -3.32
CA LYS A 104 25.69 -14.45 -1.95
C LYS A 104 27.20 -14.66 -1.83
N LEU A 105 27.77 -15.66 -2.52
CA LEU A 105 29.21 -15.90 -2.56
C LEU A 105 29.98 -14.72 -3.20
N ILE A 106 29.50 -14.13 -4.28
CA ILE A 106 30.17 -12.95 -4.89
C ILE A 106 30.01 -11.71 -4.00
N ALA A 107 28.82 -11.53 -3.39
CA ALA A 107 28.54 -10.44 -2.46
C ALA A 107 29.39 -10.52 -1.18
N GLU A 108 29.69 -11.73 -0.69
CA GLU A 108 30.56 -11.98 0.47
C GLU A 108 32.02 -11.57 0.20
N HIS A 109 32.48 -11.56 -1.05
CA HIS A 109 33.87 -11.21 -1.40
C HIS A 109 34.06 -9.74 -1.79
N VAL A 110 32.98 -8.99 -2.02
CA VAL A 110 33.02 -7.56 -2.36
C VAL A 110 31.93 -6.82 -1.60
N ALA A 111 32.28 -6.24 -0.45
CA ALA A 111 31.35 -5.50 0.43
C ALA A 111 30.57 -4.38 -0.31
N ILE A 112 31.16 -3.80 -1.35
CA ILE A 112 30.52 -2.78 -2.20
C ILE A 112 29.38 -3.38 -3.03
N ALA A 113 29.53 -4.61 -3.53
CA ALA A 113 28.51 -5.28 -4.34
C ALA A 113 27.27 -5.64 -3.52
N ASP A 114 27.43 -6.12 -2.28
CA ASP A 114 26.30 -6.43 -1.38
C ASP A 114 25.47 -5.17 -1.09
N SER A 115 26.13 -4.06 -0.76
CA SER A 115 25.45 -2.78 -0.49
C SER A 115 24.69 -2.26 -1.71
N LEU A 116 25.26 -2.38 -2.91
CA LEU A 116 24.62 -1.99 -4.16
C LEU A 116 23.39 -2.85 -4.47
N VAL A 117 23.48 -4.17 -4.32
CA VAL A 117 22.36 -5.09 -4.54
C VAL A 117 21.22 -4.80 -3.57
N ARG A 118 21.52 -4.67 -2.27
CA ARG A 118 20.51 -4.33 -1.26
C ARG A 118 19.83 -2.99 -1.54
N SER A 119 20.59 -2.00 -2.01
CA SER A 119 20.05 -0.69 -2.39
C SER A 119 19.14 -0.76 -3.63
N LEU A 120 19.43 -1.66 -4.58
CA LEU A 120 18.56 -1.90 -5.75
C LEU A 120 17.30 -2.67 -5.37
N GLU A 121 17.42 -3.72 -4.57
CA GLU A 121 16.28 -4.47 -4.03
C GLU A 121 15.35 -3.57 -3.22
N HIS A 122 15.92 -2.73 -2.36
CA HIS A 122 15.17 -1.75 -1.58
C HIS A 122 14.41 -0.80 -2.49
N ARG A 123 15.09 -0.17 -3.47
CA ARG A 123 14.46 0.71 -4.47
C ARG A 123 13.35 0.03 -5.27
N ALA A 124 13.53 -1.25 -5.61
CA ALA A 124 12.53 -2.03 -6.33
C ALA A 124 11.25 -2.26 -5.53
N LYS A 125 11.38 -2.43 -4.20
CA LYS A 125 10.26 -2.61 -3.26
C LYS A 125 9.47 -1.34 -3.00
N ILE A 126 10.14 -0.19 -2.94
CA ILE A 126 9.50 1.10 -2.61
C ILE A 126 8.93 1.82 -3.83
N THR A 127 9.40 1.49 -5.04
CA THR A 127 8.88 2.10 -6.28
C THR A 127 7.65 1.33 -6.71
N PRO A 128 6.51 1.97 -7.01
CA PRO A 128 5.35 1.26 -7.54
C PRO A 128 5.68 0.55 -8.86
N SER A 129 5.11 -0.63 -9.03
CA SER A 129 5.05 -1.37 -10.28
C SER A 129 4.12 -0.68 -11.30
N PRO A 130 4.19 -1.03 -12.60
CA PRO A 130 3.30 -0.45 -13.59
C PRO A 130 1.82 -0.70 -13.28
N ASP A 131 1.50 -1.87 -12.74
CA ASP A 131 0.12 -2.24 -12.43
C ASP A 131 -0.41 -1.53 -11.17
N GLU A 132 0.45 -1.24 -10.20
CA GLU A 132 0.11 -0.35 -9.08
C GLU A 132 -0.15 1.07 -9.57
N LEU A 133 0.65 1.63 -10.50
CA LEU A 133 0.37 2.95 -11.07
C LEU A 133 -0.95 2.98 -11.86
N LYS A 134 -1.27 1.91 -12.60
CA LYS A 134 -2.58 1.79 -13.27
C LYS A 134 -3.73 1.70 -12.26
N LEU A 135 -3.54 0.98 -11.16
CA LEU A 135 -4.51 0.89 -10.07
C LEU A 135 -4.73 2.27 -9.44
N PHE A 136 -3.65 2.98 -9.12
CA PHE A 136 -3.72 4.31 -8.51
C PHE A 136 -4.41 5.33 -9.41
N ALA A 137 -4.26 5.21 -10.73
CA ALA A 137 -4.87 6.12 -11.69
C ALA A 137 -6.35 5.82 -11.98
N ARG A 138 -6.85 4.66 -11.50
CA ARG A 138 -8.20 4.20 -11.83
C ARG A 138 -9.26 5.02 -11.09
N LYS A 139 -10.11 5.70 -11.86
CA LYS A 139 -11.28 6.45 -11.34
C LYS A 139 -12.52 5.59 -11.40
N VAL A 140 -12.71 4.74 -10.39
CA VAL A 140 -13.88 3.88 -10.26
C VAL A 140 -14.32 3.85 -8.80
N VAL A 141 -15.60 4.13 -8.55
CA VAL A 141 -16.27 3.89 -7.26
C VAL A 141 -17.06 2.60 -7.39
N TYR A 142 -16.80 1.64 -6.51
CA TYR A 142 -17.56 0.39 -6.48
C TYR A 142 -18.85 0.59 -5.70
N SER A 143 -20.01 0.30 -6.28
CA SER A 143 -21.27 0.44 -5.56
C SER A 143 -21.37 -0.56 -4.41
N ASP A 144 -21.62 -0.04 -3.21
CA ASP A 144 -21.91 -0.80 -1.97
C ASP A 144 -23.41 -0.82 -1.65
N ALA A 145 -24.27 -0.35 -2.56
CA ALA A 145 -25.71 -0.21 -2.33
C ALA A 145 -26.38 -1.52 -1.90
N ARG A 146 -25.94 -2.65 -2.46
CA ARG A 146 -26.44 -3.98 -2.07
C ARG A 146 -26.07 -4.32 -0.63
N ALA A 147 -24.87 -3.96 -0.18
CA ALA A 147 -24.46 -4.18 1.20
C ALA A 147 -25.33 -3.34 2.12
N ARG A 148 -25.50 -2.04 1.82
CA ARG A 148 -26.32 -1.12 2.61
C ARG A 148 -27.80 -1.50 2.71
N SER A 149 -28.35 -2.14 1.68
CA SER A 149 -29.76 -2.56 1.69
C SER A 149 -30.00 -3.95 2.29
N THR A 150 -28.95 -4.79 2.36
CA THR A 150 -29.08 -6.17 2.84
C THR A 150 -28.55 -6.31 4.25
N LEU A 151 -27.42 -5.69 4.57
CA LEU A 151 -26.70 -5.87 5.83
C LEU A 151 -27.15 -4.82 6.86
N SER A 152 -27.15 -5.21 8.13
CA SER A 152 -27.52 -4.32 9.24
C SER A 152 -26.36 -3.43 9.67
N ARG A 153 -25.13 -3.80 9.33
CA ARG A 153 -23.92 -3.00 9.59
C ARG A 153 -23.29 -2.53 8.30
N CYS A 154 -22.83 -1.28 8.31
CA CYS A 154 -22.03 -0.68 7.25
C CYS A 154 -20.78 -0.07 7.87
N PRO A 155 -19.65 -0.04 7.15
CA PRO A 155 -18.45 0.65 7.64
C PRO A 155 -18.73 2.15 7.88
N ASP A 156 -18.28 2.64 9.02
CA ASP A 156 -18.44 4.02 9.46
C ASP A 156 -17.13 4.63 10.00
N THR A 157 -16.07 3.83 10.14
CA THR A 157 -14.76 4.31 10.56
C THR A 157 -14.21 5.28 9.50
N ARG A 158 -13.98 6.53 9.93
CA ARG A 158 -13.32 7.54 9.11
C ARG A 158 -11.87 7.18 8.86
N ILE A 159 -11.32 7.68 7.77
CA ILE A 159 -9.98 7.29 7.35
C ILE A 159 -8.91 7.68 8.36
N ASP A 160 -9.01 8.89 8.93
CA ASP A 160 -8.04 9.41 9.88
C ASP A 160 -8.07 8.62 11.19
N ASP A 161 -9.25 8.16 11.62
CA ASP A 161 -9.42 7.30 12.79
C ASP A 161 -8.80 5.92 12.55
N GLY A 162 -9.11 5.29 11.41
CA GLY A 162 -8.56 3.99 11.03
C GLY A 162 -7.03 4.01 10.85
N MET A 163 -6.48 5.06 10.25
CA MET A 163 -5.03 5.25 10.12
C MET A 163 -4.37 5.46 11.49
N SER A 164 -4.98 6.26 12.37
CA SER A 164 -4.44 6.49 13.71
C SER A 164 -4.40 5.19 14.52
N ALA A 165 -5.48 4.42 14.53
CA ALA A 165 -5.53 3.11 15.18
C ALA A 165 -4.49 2.13 14.59
N THR A 166 -4.29 2.14 13.27
CA THR A 166 -3.27 1.33 12.60
C THR A 166 -1.85 1.74 13.04
N LEU A 167 -1.57 3.04 13.16
CA LEU A 167 -0.28 3.53 13.63
C LEU A 167 -0.03 3.19 15.10
N GLU A 168 -1.06 3.23 15.95
CA GLU A 168 -0.98 2.75 17.33
C GLU A 168 -0.65 1.25 17.40
N TRP A 169 -1.29 0.44 16.55
CA TRP A 169 -0.98 -0.98 16.44
C TRP A 169 0.48 -1.24 16.01
N ILE A 170 0.98 -0.49 15.02
CA ILE A 170 2.38 -0.55 14.58
C ILE A 170 3.34 -0.19 15.72
N LYS A 171 3.01 0.83 16.52
CA LYS A 171 3.80 1.21 17.71
C LYS A 171 3.78 0.11 18.76
N TYR A 172 2.62 -0.47 19.03
CA TYR A 172 2.44 -1.58 19.97
C TYR A 172 3.28 -2.80 19.58
N LEU A 173 3.34 -3.15 18.29
CA LEU A 173 4.18 -4.23 17.77
C LEU A 173 5.70 -3.91 17.79
N GLY A 174 6.09 -2.73 18.26
CA GLY A 174 7.48 -2.28 18.28
C GLY A 174 8.04 -1.92 16.89
N LEU A 175 7.21 -1.92 15.85
CA LEU A 175 7.61 -1.64 14.47
C LEU A 175 7.75 -0.13 14.17
N GLY A 176 7.27 0.74 15.07
CA GLY A 176 7.29 2.20 14.93
C GLY A 176 8.53 2.92 15.49
N ASN A 177 9.40 2.25 16.27
CA ASN A 177 10.50 2.89 17.01
C ASN A 177 11.81 3.02 16.21
N GLY A 178 11.73 3.55 14.98
CA GLY A 178 12.91 3.89 14.17
C GLY A 178 13.51 5.28 14.43
N ALA A 179 13.10 5.96 15.50
CA ALA A 179 13.42 7.37 15.80
C ALA A 179 14.02 7.58 17.21
N ARG A 180 14.87 6.66 17.69
CA ARG A 180 15.73 6.91 18.86
C ARG A 180 17.17 6.51 18.55
N SER A 181 17.94 7.47 18.04
CA SER A 181 19.35 7.77 18.34
C SER A 181 19.86 8.80 17.35
#